data_AF-A0A2R6Q7Z4-F1
#
_entry.id   AF-A0A2R6Q7Z4-F1
#
_cell.length_a   1.000
_cell.length_b   1.000
_cell.length_c   1.000
_cell.angle_alpha   90.00
_cell.angle_beta   90.00
_cell.angle_gamma   90.00
#
_symmetry.space_group_name_H-M   'P 1'
#
loop_
_entity.id
_entity.type
_entity.pdbx_description
1 polymer ?
#
loop_
_entity_poly.entity_id
_entity_poly.type
_entity_poly.pdbx_seq_one_letter_code
_entity_poly.pdbx_strand_id
1 'polypeptide(L)'
;MAYSKFLFSLFLFVLLLQTIPSSSRLQTLINNPRDDFFGYSLFVPRPRNYGNLFSDPLSKALYEAGYHRMSWITHEKLIPAIRSHFGHDGAITIFAPTDEELNFYPVPTKFLQQVVPMRLDREALKNFPINSTIPNFHPLEHLKVTQPRYGSGEDSSINGVSIKDWEIYDDGFVVVHGVPRLFFDWIKQIKKNIMVHESDSELYSEFYSEL
;
A
#
# COMPACT_ATOMS: atom_id res chain seq x y z
N MET A 1 16.87 -1.59 42.38
CA MET A 1 15.56 -1.23 41.77
C MET A 1 15.56 -1.18 40.23
N ALA A 2 16.68 -1.03 39.52
CA ALA A 2 16.69 -0.94 38.06
C ALA A 2 16.40 -2.27 37.32
N TYR A 3 16.83 -3.41 37.89
CA TYR A 3 16.66 -4.74 37.29
C TYR A 3 15.19 -5.18 37.13
N SER A 4 14.31 -4.78 38.04
CA SER A 4 12.89 -5.14 38.00
C SER A 4 12.16 -4.51 36.81
N LYS A 5 12.53 -3.28 36.43
CA LYS A 5 11.92 -2.58 35.28
C LYS A 5 12.37 -3.19 33.95
N PHE A 6 13.63 -3.62 33.87
CA PHE A 6 14.17 -4.28 32.68
C PHE A 6 13.54 -5.65 32.46
N LEU A 7 13.41 -6.45 33.52
CA LEU A 7 12.76 -7.76 33.45
C LEU A 7 11.26 -7.66 33.12
N PHE A 8 10.58 -6.66 33.67
CA PHE A 8 9.18 -6.40 33.33
C PHE A 8 9.01 -5.96 31.87
N SER A 9 9.89 -5.09 31.37
CA SER A 9 9.91 -4.68 29.97
C SER A 9 10.21 -5.84 29.01
N LEU A 10 11.15 -6.72 29.37
CA LEU A 10 11.49 -7.90 28.60
C LEU A 10 10.34 -8.91 28.61
N PHE A 11 9.68 -9.08 29.75
CA PHE A 11 8.50 -9.94 29.88
C PHE A 11 7.33 -9.42 29.06
N LEU A 12 7.07 -8.10 29.05
CA LEU A 12 6.05 -7.47 28.21
C LEU A 12 6.37 -7.63 26.72
N PHE A 13 7.63 -7.51 26.33
CA PHE A 13 8.10 -7.72 24.96
C PHE A 13 7.94 -9.18 24.51
N VAL A 14 8.27 -10.14 25.38
CA VAL A 14 8.06 -11.58 25.11
C VAL A 14 6.56 -11.91 25.04
N LEU A 15 5.73 -11.30 25.88
CA LEU A 15 4.26 -11.47 25.81
C LEU A 15 3.69 -10.90 24.51
N LEU A 16 4.17 -9.73 24.06
CA LEU A 16 3.81 -9.14 22.76
C LEU A 16 4.23 -10.03 21.59
N LEU A 17 5.39 -10.69 21.68
CA LEU A 17 5.86 -11.64 20.66
C LEU A 17 5.03 -12.94 20.64
N GLN A 18 4.49 -13.39 21.78
CA GLN A 18 3.66 -14.60 21.88
C GLN A 18 2.21 -14.37 21.46
N THR A 19 1.75 -13.12 21.36
CA THR A 19 0.45 -12.77 20.77
C THR A 19 0.48 -12.62 19.25
N ILE A 20 1.65 -12.74 18.62
CA ILE A 20 1.73 -12.82 17.16
C ILE A 20 1.16 -14.19 16.78
N PRO A 21 0.03 -14.25 16.04
CA PRO A 21 -0.52 -15.53 15.63
C PRO A 21 0.55 -16.29 14.84
N SER A 22 0.79 -17.55 15.20
CA SER A 22 1.60 -18.51 14.44
C SER A 22 0.96 -18.68 13.05
N SER A 23 1.23 -17.74 12.17
CA SER A 23 0.46 -17.50 10.96
C SER A 23 1.21 -18.15 9.81
N SER A 24 0.84 -19.40 9.54
CA SER A 24 1.06 -20.03 8.25
C SER A 24 0.71 -19.08 7.08
N ARG A 25 -0.29 -18.20 7.27
CA ARG A 25 -0.73 -17.19 6.29
C ARG A 25 0.20 -15.98 6.12
N LEU A 26 0.83 -15.44 7.18
CA LEU A 26 1.83 -14.37 7.00
C LEU A 26 3.08 -14.93 6.31
N GLN A 27 3.46 -16.18 6.63
CA GLN A 27 4.55 -16.85 5.93
C GLN A 27 4.22 -17.10 4.45
N THR A 28 2.97 -17.45 4.10
CA THR A 28 2.54 -17.55 2.68
C THR A 28 2.66 -16.20 1.96
N LEU A 29 2.31 -15.09 2.60
CA LEU A 29 2.45 -13.74 2.03
C LEU A 29 3.88 -13.28 1.83
N ILE A 30 4.75 -13.64 2.77
CA ILE A 30 6.19 -13.38 2.68
C ILE A 30 6.80 -14.20 1.54
N ASN A 31 6.35 -15.46 1.37
CA ASN A 31 6.93 -16.41 0.41
C ASN A 31 6.36 -16.29 -1.01
N ASN A 32 5.15 -15.73 -1.17
CA ASN A 32 4.53 -15.43 -2.46
C ASN A 32 3.84 -14.06 -2.38
N PRO A 33 4.58 -12.95 -2.58
CA PRO A 33 4.08 -11.59 -2.37
C PRO A 33 3.13 -11.11 -3.47
N ARG A 34 2.60 -12.01 -4.32
CA ARG A 34 1.56 -11.63 -5.28
C ARG A 34 0.29 -11.33 -4.49
N ASP A 35 -0.39 -10.21 -4.80
CA ASP A 35 -1.66 -9.83 -4.16
C ASP A 35 -2.80 -10.76 -4.66
N ASP A 36 -2.65 -12.08 -4.50
CA ASP A 36 -3.61 -13.11 -4.91
C ASP A 36 -5.00 -12.87 -4.25
N PHE A 37 -5.05 -12.07 -3.17
CA PHE A 37 -6.27 -11.58 -2.52
C PHE A 37 -7.27 -10.91 -3.47
N PHE A 38 -6.77 -10.15 -4.44
CA PHE A 38 -7.64 -9.45 -5.38
C PHE A 38 -7.82 -10.23 -6.69
N GLY A 39 -6.98 -11.26 -6.89
CA GLY A 39 -6.83 -12.01 -8.13
C GLY A 39 -6.49 -11.11 -9.32
N TYR A 40 -6.61 -11.65 -10.54
CA TYR A 40 -6.62 -10.83 -11.78
C TYR A 40 -7.83 -9.88 -11.86
N SER A 41 -8.70 -9.85 -10.84
CA SER A 41 -10.04 -9.25 -10.87
C SER A 41 -10.13 -7.80 -10.38
N LEU A 42 -9.06 -7.26 -9.77
CA LEU A 42 -9.01 -5.89 -9.26
C LEU A 42 -9.42 -4.85 -10.33
N PHE A 43 -9.17 -5.17 -11.61
CA PHE A 43 -9.43 -4.29 -12.76
C PHE A 43 -10.33 -4.90 -13.85
N VAL A 44 -10.99 -6.04 -13.58
CA VAL A 44 -11.99 -6.62 -14.50
C VAL A 44 -13.17 -5.63 -14.64
N PRO A 45 -13.70 -5.40 -15.86
CA PRO A 45 -14.44 -4.17 -16.14
C PRO A 45 -15.84 -4.14 -15.51
N ARG A 46 -16.13 -2.95 -14.97
CA ARG A 46 -17.39 -2.29 -14.56
C ARG A 46 -18.55 -3.18 -14.04
N PRO A 47 -19.11 -2.88 -12.85
CA PRO A 47 -20.38 -3.46 -12.43
C PRO A 47 -21.50 -3.06 -13.39
N ARG A 48 -22.39 -4.02 -13.71
CA ARG A 48 -23.61 -3.77 -14.51
C ARG A 48 -24.63 -2.88 -13.78
N ASN A 49 -24.46 -2.67 -12.46
CA ASN A 49 -25.39 -1.89 -11.66
C ASN A 49 -24.63 -1.16 -10.55
N TYR A 50 -24.55 0.17 -10.66
CA TYR A 50 -23.92 1.07 -9.68
C TYR A 50 -24.90 1.50 -8.57
N GLY A 51 -26.14 1.00 -8.56
CA GLY A 51 -27.21 1.49 -7.67
C GLY A 51 -26.84 1.49 -6.19
N ASN A 52 -26.08 0.50 -5.73
CA ASN A 52 -25.64 0.44 -4.33
C ASN A 52 -24.33 1.19 -4.08
N LEU A 53 -23.50 1.44 -5.10
CA LEU A 53 -22.20 2.10 -4.93
C LEU A 53 -22.36 3.50 -4.34
N PHE A 54 -23.37 4.24 -4.79
CA PHE A 54 -23.60 5.62 -4.32
C PHE A 54 -24.37 5.73 -3.01
N SER A 55 -24.82 4.60 -2.44
CA SER A 55 -25.36 4.59 -1.07
C SER A 55 -24.26 4.63 -0.01
N ASP A 56 -23.03 4.26 -0.38
CA ASP A 56 -21.85 4.34 0.47
C ASP A 56 -21.19 5.72 0.35
N PRO A 57 -21.07 6.51 1.46
CA PRO A 57 -20.50 7.86 1.43
C PRO A 57 -19.06 7.91 0.90
N LEU A 58 -18.23 6.92 1.25
CA LEU A 58 -16.85 6.81 0.78
C LEU A 58 -16.79 6.67 -0.75
N SER A 59 -17.54 5.71 -1.28
CA SER A 59 -17.58 5.46 -2.72
C SER A 59 -18.12 6.65 -3.50
N LYS A 60 -19.16 7.30 -2.96
CA LYS A 60 -19.71 8.53 -3.55
C LYS A 60 -18.67 9.65 -3.58
N ALA A 61 -17.95 9.89 -2.49
CA ALA A 61 -16.92 10.92 -2.40
C ALA A 61 -15.79 10.70 -3.42
N LEU A 62 -15.27 9.46 -3.52
CA LEU A 62 -14.27 9.08 -4.52
C LEU A 62 -14.76 9.29 -5.95
N TYR A 63 -16.03 8.93 -6.24
CA TYR A 63 -16.61 9.09 -7.57
C TYR A 63 -16.74 10.57 -7.94
N GLU A 64 -17.29 11.40 -7.04
CA GLU A 64 -17.44 12.85 -7.25
C GLU A 64 -16.09 13.57 -7.39
N ALA A 65 -15.03 13.04 -6.78
CA ALA A 65 -13.66 13.53 -6.92
C ALA A 65 -12.95 13.07 -8.21
N GLY A 66 -13.61 12.28 -9.07
CA GLY A 66 -13.06 11.80 -10.35
C GLY A 66 -12.23 10.51 -10.27
N TYR A 67 -12.23 9.84 -9.11
CA TYR A 67 -11.53 8.58 -8.86
C TYR A 67 -12.50 7.39 -9.03
N HIS A 68 -13.11 7.25 -10.22
CA HIS A 68 -14.24 6.33 -10.41
C HIS A 68 -13.84 4.85 -10.27
N ARG A 69 -12.64 4.44 -10.70
CA ARG A 69 -12.17 3.07 -10.49
C ARG A 69 -11.94 2.82 -9.01
N MET A 70 -11.31 3.76 -8.32
CA MET A 70 -11.07 3.63 -6.88
C MET A 70 -12.37 3.58 -6.08
N SER A 71 -13.38 4.38 -6.44
CA SER A 71 -14.73 4.31 -5.85
C SER A 71 -15.26 2.88 -5.78
N TRP A 72 -15.20 2.14 -6.89
CA TRP A 72 -15.62 0.73 -6.94
C TRP A 72 -14.65 -0.21 -6.22
N ILE A 73 -13.33 -0.05 -6.46
CA ILE A 73 -12.29 -0.91 -5.88
C ILE A 73 -12.33 -0.87 -4.34
N THR A 74 -12.49 0.33 -3.75
CA THR A 74 -12.51 0.48 -2.30
C THR A 74 -13.67 -0.27 -1.67
N HIS A 75 -14.86 -0.14 -2.26
CA HIS A 75 -16.10 -0.73 -1.75
C HIS A 75 -16.12 -2.25 -1.89
N GLU A 76 -15.86 -2.76 -3.10
CA GLU A 76 -16.13 -4.15 -3.45
C GLU A 76 -14.96 -5.08 -3.12
N LYS A 77 -13.74 -4.54 -3.03
CA LYS A 77 -12.51 -5.35 -2.96
C LYS A 77 -11.63 -4.96 -1.80
N LEU A 78 -11.17 -3.71 -1.77
CA LEU A 78 -10.07 -3.29 -0.88
C LEU A 78 -10.48 -3.37 0.58
N ILE A 79 -11.53 -2.66 0.99
CA ILE A 79 -11.96 -2.65 2.39
C ILE A 79 -12.39 -4.05 2.85
N PRO A 80 -13.25 -4.79 2.10
CA PRO A 80 -13.58 -6.15 2.45
C PRO A 80 -12.34 -7.04 2.64
N ALA A 81 -11.34 -6.94 1.76
CA ALA A 81 -10.10 -7.71 1.89
C ALA A 81 -9.33 -7.33 3.16
N ILE A 82 -9.14 -6.04 3.44
CA ILE A 82 -8.44 -5.59 4.66
C ILE A 82 -9.13 -6.08 5.94
N ARG A 83 -10.46 -5.98 6.01
CA ARG A 83 -11.20 -6.45 7.20
C ARG A 83 -11.18 -7.97 7.34
N SER A 84 -11.52 -8.69 6.27
CA SER A 84 -11.72 -10.14 6.34
C SER A 84 -10.44 -10.97 6.20
N HIS A 85 -9.54 -10.61 5.27
CA HIS A 85 -8.35 -11.41 4.97
C HIS A 85 -7.18 -11.06 5.87
N PHE A 86 -7.00 -9.76 6.16
CA PHE A 86 -5.95 -9.29 7.07
C PHE A 86 -6.39 -9.22 8.52
N GLY A 87 -7.70 -9.34 8.82
CA GLY A 87 -8.22 -9.25 10.18
C GLY A 87 -7.96 -7.90 10.84
N HIS A 88 -7.86 -6.82 10.04
CA HIS A 88 -7.57 -5.49 10.56
C HIS A 88 -8.86 -4.70 10.74
N ASP A 89 -9.24 -4.44 11.98
CA ASP A 89 -10.43 -3.65 12.36
C ASP A 89 -10.08 -2.19 12.74
N GLY A 90 -8.79 -1.84 12.76
CA GLY A 90 -8.33 -0.49 13.08
C GLY A 90 -8.55 0.53 11.96
N ALA A 91 -8.13 1.78 12.19
CA ALA A 91 -8.17 2.79 11.14
C ALA A 91 -7.21 2.44 9.98
N ILE A 92 -7.56 2.87 8.77
CA ILE A 92 -6.75 2.72 7.57
C ILE A 92 -6.69 4.02 6.78
N THR A 93 -5.61 4.19 6.03
CA THR A 93 -5.47 5.24 5.03
C THR A 93 -5.26 4.63 3.67
N ILE A 94 -6.02 5.08 2.67
CA ILE A 94 -5.95 4.64 1.29
C ILE A 94 -5.42 5.79 0.43
N PHE A 95 -4.38 5.53 -0.33
CA PHE A 95 -3.87 6.43 -1.36
C PHE A 95 -4.46 6.01 -2.70
N ALA A 96 -5.46 6.75 -3.17
CA ALA A 96 -6.22 6.48 -4.38
C ALA A 96 -5.47 6.99 -5.61
N PRO A 97 -4.90 6.11 -6.46
CA PRO A 97 -4.35 6.54 -7.75
C PRO A 97 -5.46 7.02 -8.69
N THR A 98 -5.10 7.89 -9.61
CA THR A 98 -5.99 8.34 -10.70
C THR A 98 -6.45 7.18 -11.57
N ASP A 99 -7.62 7.33 -12.21
CA ASP A 99 -8.15 6.36 -13.16
C ASP A 99 -7.19 6.11 -14.34
N GLU A 100 -6.41 7.12 -14.72
CA GLU A 100 -5.39 7.07 -15.78
C GLU A 100 -4.26 6.11 -15.43
N GLU A 101 -3.66 6.24 -14.25
CA GLU A 101 -2.60 5.33 -13.79
C GLU A 101 -3.08 3.88 -13.76
N LEU A 102 -4.32 3.66 -13.30
CA LEU A 102 -4.91 2.33 -13.23
C LEU A 102 -5.16 1.68 -14.59
N ASN A 103 -5.22 2.45 -15.69
CA ASN A 103 -5.33 1.89 -17.04
C ASN A 103 -4.02 1.22 -17.51
N PHE A 104 -2.88 1.70 -17.01
CA PHE A 104 -1.56 1.22 -17.45
C PHE A 104 -0.94 0.20 -16.50
N TYR A 105 -1.60 -0.12 -15.39
CA TYR A 105 -1.09 -1.03 -14.38
C TYR A 105 -1.14 -2.48 -14.87
N PRO A 106 0.01 -3.11 -15.22
CA PRO A 106 0.00 -4.38 -15.96
C PRO A 106 0.07 -5.62 -15.05
N VAL A 107 0.18 -5.46 -13.72
CA VAL A 107 0.58 -6.56 -12.82
C VAL A 107 -0.09 -6.45 -11.45
N PRO A 108 -0.77 -7.47 -10.91
CA PRO A 108 -1.53 -7.36 -9.66
C PRO A 108 -0.68 -7.59 -8.41
N THR A 109 0.50 -6.98 -8.24
CA THR A 109 1.42 -7.43 -7.17
C THR A 109 1.83 -6.40 -6.13
N LYS A 110 1.37 -5.15 -6.19
CA LYS A 110 1.78 -4.11 -5.22
C LYS A 110 0.68 -3.12 -4.86
N PHE A 111 -0.58 -3.48 -5.11
CA PHE A 111 -1.69 -2.58 -4.84
C PHE A 111 -1.87 -2.35 -3.34
N LEU A 112 -1.53 -3.33 -2.50
CA LEU A 112 -1.54 -3.19 -1.04
C LEU A 112 -0.57 -2.12 -0.50
N GLN A 113 0.40 -1.67 -1.30
CA GLN A 113 1.25 -0.53 -0.91
C GLN A 113 0.46 0.78 -0.83
N GLN A 114 -0.70 0.86 -1.49
CA GLN A 114 -1.59 2.02 -1.41
C GLN A 114 -2.36 2.09 -0.09
N VAL A 115 -2.29 1.07 0.78
CA VAL A 115 -3.08 1.02 2.02
C VAL A 115 -2.18 0.94 3.24
N VAL A 116 -2.40 1.85 4.18
CA VAL A 116 -1.65 1.94 5.44
C VAL A 116 -2.56 1.55 6.61
N PRO A 117 -2.09 0.71 7.57
CA PRO A 117 -2.88 0.25 8.72
C PRO A 117 -2.96 1.28 9.86
N MET A 118 -3.07 2.57 9.53
CA MET A 118 -3.28 3.65 10.51
C MET A 118 -3.97 4.84 9.85
N ARG A 119 -4.57 5.71 10.67
CA ARG A 119 -5.08 7.01 10.24
C ARG A 119 -3.93 7.98 9.98
N LEU A 120 -3.79 8.44 8.75
CA LEU A 120 -2.81 9.43 8.32
C LEU A 120 -3.52 10.57 7.61
N ASP A 121 -4.11 11.49 8.36
CA ASP A 121 -4.58 12.75 7.78
C ASP A 121 -3.40 13.67 7.40
N ARG A 122 -3.72 14.81 6.78
CA ARG A 122 -2.72 15.81 6.37
C ARG A 122 -1.87 16.29 7.53
N GLU A 123 -2.46 16.52 8.71
CA GLU A 123 -1.72 17.00 9.87
C GLU A 123 -0.80 15.92 10.44
N ALA A 124 -1.25 14.66 10.49
CA ALA A 124 -0.44 13.53 10.90
C ALA A 124 0.78 13.38 9.98
N LEU A 125 0.59 13.42 8.65
CA LEU A 125 1.69 13.24 7.71
C LEU A 125 2.73 14.36 7.75
N LYS A 126 2.33 15.61 8.04
CA LYS A 126 3.28 16.74 8.21
C LYS A 126 4.30 16.49 9.31
N ASN A 127 3.93 15.73 10.34
CA ASN A 127 4.79 15.49 11.50
C ASN A 127 5.79 14.34 11.27
N PHE A 128 5.74 13.66 10.13
CA PHE A 128 6.70 12.61 9.82
C PHE A 128 8.08 13.20 9.50
N PRO A 129 9.17 12.64 10.04
CA PRO A 129 10.51 13.01 9.62
C PRO A 129 10.76 12.66 8.15
N ILE A 130 11.59 13.45 7.48
CA ILE A 130 12.03 13.11 6.12
C ILE A 130 12.80 11.78 6.15
N ASN A 131 12.60 10.95 5.14
CA ASN A 131 13.13 9.59 5.03
C ASN A 131 12.61 8.58 6.07
N SER A 132 11.66 8.96 6.94
CA SER A 132 10.97 7.99 7.79
C SER A 132 10.16 7.00 6.95
N THR A 133 9.86 5.84 7.55
CA THR A 133 9.09 4.78 6.89
C THR A 133 7.71 4.64 7.52
N ILE A 134 6.74 4.31 6.67
CA ILE A 134 5.35 4.05 7.03
C ILE A 134 5.04 2.60 6.63
N PRO A 135 4.61 1.74 7.58
CA PRO A 135 4.18 0.39 7.24
C PRO A 135 2.93 0.44 6.36
N ASN A 136 2.74 -0.55 5.50
CA ASN A 136 1.56 -0.69 4.68
C ASN A 136 1.15 -2.17 4.63
N PHE A 137 0.07 -2.50 3.94
CA PHE A 137 -0.42 -3.89 3.88
C PHE A 137 0.40 -4.82 2.96
N HIS A 138 1.37 -4.30 2.22
CA HIS A 138 2.33 -5.12 1.48
C HIS A 138 3.42 -5.65 2.45
N PRO A 139 3.67 -6.97 2.48
CA PRO A 139 4.44 -7.62 3.56
C PRO A 139 5.94 -7.30 3.56
N LEU A 140 6.51 -6.81 2.45
CA LEU A 140 7.96 -6.69 2.27
C LEU A 140 8.46 -5.26 2.01
N GLU A 141 7.57 -4.30 1.81
CA GLU A 141 7.98 -2.95 1.38
C GLU A 141 7.26 -1.91 2.24
N HIS A 142 8.01 -0.96 2.79
CA HIS A 142 7.45 0.17 3.51
C HIS A 142 7.41 1.39 2.59
N LEU A 143 6.46 2.29 2.85
CA LEU A 143 6.43 3.58 2.19
C LEU A 143 7.45 4.50 2.84
N LYS A 144 8.13 5.32 2.05
CA LYS A 144 9.13 6.28 2.53
C LYS A 144 8.59 7.69 2.39
N VAL A 145 8.59 8.46 3.47
CA VAL A 145 8.26 9.88 3.41
C VAL A 145 9.41 10.63 2.74
N THR A 146 9.18 11.11 1.52
CA THR A 146 10.22 11.79 0.73
C THR A 146 10.22 13.28 0.95
N GLN A 147 9.05 13.88 1.11
CA GLN A 147 8.90 15.28 1.52
C GLN A 147 7.77 15.36 2.53
N PRO A 148 8.06 15.43 3.84
CA PRO A 148 7.09 15.95 4.78
C PRO A 148 6.99 17.45 4.52
N ARG A 149 5.78 17.95 4.26
CA ARG A 149 5.54 19.35 3.85
C ARG A 149 6.39 20.36 4.63
N TYR A 150 7.13 21.20 3.90
CA TYR A 150 7.75 22.42 4.40
C TYR A 150 7.09 23.63 3.72
N GLY A 151 6.28 24.40 4.45
CA GLY A 151 5.82 25.73 4.00
C GLY A 151 4.63 25.77 3.03
N SER A 152 4.45 26.95 2.41
CA SER A 152 3.33 27.32 1.55
C SER A 152 3.66 27.06 0.08
N GLY A 153 3.32 25.88 -0.43
CA GLY A 153 3.29 25.63 -1.88
C GLY A 153 3.57 24.19 -2.31
N GLU A 154 4.24 23.38 -1.48
CA GLU A 154 4.58 22.00 -1.82
C GLU A 154 3.70 20.99 -1.09
N ASP A 155 3.12 20.07 -1.85
CA ASP A 155 2.38 18.91 -1.32
C ASP A 155 3.36 17.90 -0.71
N SER A 156 2.98 17.29 0.42
CA SER A 156 3.77 16.17 0.97
C SER A 156 3.89 15.04 -0.06
N SER A 157 5.03 14.35 -0.06
CA SER A 157 5.28 13.20 -0.93
C SER A 157 5.72 11.95 -0.18
N ILE A 158 5.22 10.82 -0.67
CA ILE A 158 5.55 9.47 -0.24
C ILE A 158 6.10 8.71 -1.45
N ASN A 159 7.24 8.03 -1.30
CA ASN A 159 7.97 7.38 -2.40
C ASN A 159 8.21 8.30 -3.61
N GLY A 160 8.34 9.62 -3.40
CA GLY A 160 8.48 10.60 -4.47
C GLY A 160 7.18 10.86 -5.25
N VAL A 161 6.03 10.48 -4.70
CA VAL A 161 4.70 10.75 -5.25
C VAL A 161 4.00 11.78 -4.36
N SER A 162 3.69 12.95 -4.92
CA SER A 162 2.96 14.01 -4.21
C SER A 162 1.50 13.62 -4.01
N ILE A 163 0.96 13.91 -2.83
CA ILE A 163 -0.46 13.76 -2.53
C ILE A 163 -1.19 14.99 -3.07
N LYS A 164 -2.16 14.79 -3.97
CA LYS A 164 -2.85 15.87 -4.69
C LYS A 164 -4.14 16.29 -4.01
N ASP A 165 -5.01 15.32 -3.79
CA ASP A 165 -6.33 15.56 -3.23
C ASP A 165 -6.36 15.01 -1.81
N TRP A 166 -6.18 15.89 -0.85
CA TRP A 166 -6.12 15.46 0.54
C TRP A 166 -7.53 15.26 1.11
N GLU A 167 -7.71 14.19 1.88
CA GLU A 167 -8.96 13.94 2.63
C GLU A 167 -10.20 13.97 1.73
N ILE A 168 -10.14 13.32 0.55
CA ILE A 168 -11.32 13.09 -0.30
C ILE A 168 -12.46 12.50 0.54
N TYR A 169 -12.09 11.63 1.49
CA TYR A 169 -12.97 11.09 2.51
C TYR A 169 -12.21 10.90 3.82
N ASP A 170 -12.86 11.17 4.96
CA ASP A 170 -12.38 10.85 6.31
C ASP A 170 -13.60 10.66 7.23
N ASP A 171 -13.81 9.44 7.73
CA ASP A 171 -14.80 9.13 8.77
C ASP A 171 -14.17 8.74 10.12
N GLY A 172 -12.86 8.98 10.27
CA GLY A 172 -12.06 8.57 11.43
C GLY A 172 -11.54 7.13 11.37
N PHE A 173 -12.14 6.25 10.56
CA PHE A 173 -11.71 4.86 10.39
C PHE A 173 -11.12 4.59 9.00
N VAL A 174 -11.59 5.28 7.98
CA VAL A 174 -11.08 5.23 6.61
C VAL A 174 -10.77 6.65 6.18
N VAL A 175 -9.50 6.91 5.90
CA VAL A 175 -9.04 8.16 5.28
C VAL A 175 -8.63 7.87 3.85
N VAL A 176 -9.00 8.74 2.92
CA VAL A 176 -8.61 8.62 1.51
C VAL A 176 -7.98 9.89 0.99
N HIS A 177 -6.81 9.74 0.38
CA HIS A 177 -6.13 10.80 -0.35
C HIS A 177 -5.95 10.41 -1.81
N GLY A 178 -6.09 11.36 -2.72
CA GLY A 178 -5.79 11.20 -4.13
C GLY A 178 -4.31 11.37 -4.43
N VAL A 179 -3.76 10.46 -5.24
CA VAL A 179 -2.37 10.49 -5.72
C VAL A 179 -2.33 10.34 -7.23
N PRO A 180 -1.37 10.99 -7.93
CA PRO A 180 -1.31 10.96 -9.38
C PRO A 180 -0.87 9.61 -9.95
N ARG A 181 -0.21 8.76 -9.14
CA ARG A 181 0.32 7.46 -9.55
C ARG A 181 0.46 6.52 -8.36
N LEU A 182 0.70 5.23 -8.63
CA LEU A 182 1.00 4.24 -7.62
C LEU A 182 2.37 4.50 -6.96
N PHE A 183 2.55 4.05 -5.73
CA PHE A 183 3.82 4.17 -4.99
C PHE A 183 4.90 3.17 -5.43
N PHE A 184 4.53 2.25 -6.30
CA PHE A 184 5.45 1.31 -6.92
C PHE A 184 5.83 1.76 -8.32
N ASP A 185 7.13 1.87 -8.57
CA ASP A 185 7.66 2.15 -9.89
C ASP A 185 7.83 0.86 -10.69
N TRP A 186 6.80 0.53 -11.47
CA TRP A 186 6.80 -0.65 -12.33
C TRP A 186 7.82 -0.56 -13.47
N ILE A 187 8.18 0.65 -13.93
CA ILE A 187 9.23 0.86 -14.94
C ILE A 187 10.59 0.51 -14.37
N LYS A 188 10.88 0.95 -13.14
CA LYS A 188 12.10 0.56 -12.42
C LYS A 188 12.18 -0.95 -12.21
N GLN A 189 11.05 -1.61 -11.93
CA GLN A 189 11.01 -3.06 -11.81
C GLN A 189 11.26 -3.76 -13.14
N ILE A 190 10.63 -3.33 -14.24
CA ILE A 190 10.88 -3.90 -15.56
C ILE A 190 12.34 -3.76 -15.93
N LYS A 191 12.93 -2.57 -15.76
CA LYS A 191 14.35 -2.34 -16.00
C LYS A 191 15.23 -3.24 -15.14
N LYS A 192 14.90 -3.40 -13.85
CA LYS A 192 15.61 -4.33 -12.96
C LYS A 192 15.54 -5.77 -13.47
N ASN A 193 14.36 -6.23 -13.89
CA ASN A 193 14.18 -7.58 -14.40
C ASN A 193 14.94 -7.80 -15.71
N ILE A 194 14.95 -6.81 -16.62
CA ILE A 194 15.72 -6.84 -17.86
C ILE A 194 17.23 -6.90 -17.55
N MET A 195 17.73 -6.03 -16.67
CA MET A 195 19.15 -6.00 -16.30
C MET A 195 19.62 -7.30 -15.64
N VAL A 196 18.79 -7.95 -14.82
CA VAL A 196 19.11 -9.26 -14.23
C VAL A 196 19.19 -10.35 -15.31
N HIS A 197 18.27 -10.34 -16.28
CA HIS A 197 18.32 -11.29 -17.38
C HIS A 197 19.52 -11.08 -18.32
N GLU A 198 19.95 -9.83 -18.51
CA GLU A 198 21.13 -9.49 -19.31
C GLU A 198 22.42 -9.95 -18.60
N SER A 199 22.54 -9.73 -17.28
CA SER A 199 23.68 -10.21 -16.49
C SER A 199 23.78 -11.73 -16.41
N ASP A 200 22.63 -12.41 -16.33
CA ASP A 200 22.61 -13.89 -16.34
C ASP A 200 23.06 -14.41 -17.72
N SER A 201 22.66 -13.74 -18.81
CA SER A 201 23.03 -14.14 -20.18
C SER A 201 24.53 -13.98 -20.49
N GLU A 202 25.17 -12.94 -19.93
CA GLU A 202 26.62 -12.75 -20.05
C GLU A 202 27.41 -13.83 -19.31
N LEU A 203 26.97 -14.19 -18.10
CA LEU A 203 27.55 -15.28 -17.29
C LEU A 203 27.46 -16.65 -17.98
N TYR A 204 26.36 -16.92 -18.68
CA TYR A 204 26.25 -18.12 -19.52
C TYR A 204 27.20 -18.06 -20.71
N SER A 205 27.36 -16.91 -21.37
CA SER A 205 28.26 -16.78 -22.53
C SER A 205 29.74 -16.95 -22.16
N GLU A 206 30.15 -16.46 -20.99
CA GLU A 206 31.51 -16.57 -20.47
C GLU A 206 31.85 -18.04 -20.15
N PHE A 207 30.91 -18.76 -19.54
CA PHE A 207 31.05 -20.19 -19.22
C PHE A 207 31.21 -21.10 -20.45
N TYR A 208 30.64 -20.73 -21.61
CA TYR A 208 30.81 -21.48 -22.86
C TYR A 208 32.02 -21.05 -23.69
N SER A 209 32.66 -19.93 -23.36
CA SER A 209 33.89 -19.48 -24.01
C SER A 209 35.16 -20.08 -23.39
N GLU A 210 35.04 -20.72 -22.22
CA GLU A 210 36.12 -21.42 -21.51
C GLU A 210 36.14 -22.95 -21.76
N LEU A 211 35.25 -23.46 -22.63
CA LEU A 211 35.23 -24.87 -23.10
C LEU A 211 35.84 -25.00 -24.50
#